data_AF-A0A3G2JPJ5-F1
#
_entry.id   AF-A0A3G2JPJ5-F1
#
_cell.length_a   1.000
_cell.length_b   1.000
_cell.length_c   1.000
_cell.angle_alpha   90.00
_cell.angle_beta   90.00
_cell.angle_gamma   90.00
#
_symmetry.space_group_name_H-M   'P 1'
#
loop_
_entity.id
_entity.type
_entity.pdbx_description
1 polymer ?
#
loop_
_entity_poly.entity_id
_entity_poly.type
_entity_poly.pdbx_seq_one_letter_code
_entity_poly.pdbx_strand_id
1 'polypeptide(L)'
;MDLDPDLAALRSLGGFFVLRTLPPSSPAAGGTGPHRFPTLAEAYEGAASDVRGDALALRVATVGARLRTAEPRVAASLAQQGLAARLWSAALGCAVLYGRLPGLDPRLLRWDALASAPDDLWLTGVRSLPGDGAAVAAAVLDAHLEPLGAVLRARYGVAAGLLRGNAGSALAATARELGRWARAHDRTDVVERASALTDELFAHPLLRATGDRAGPAFRRRSCCLYYRVPGGGLCGDCCLTRLPRSSPRAASG
;
A
#
# COMPACT_ATOMS: atom_id res chain seq x y z
N MET A 1 -1.55 25.47 8.06
CA MET A 1 -2.79 24.68 7.93
C MET A 1 -2.58 23.42 8.73
N ASP A 2 -3.36 23.27 9.79
CA ASP A 2 -3.33 22.05 10.60
C ASP A 2 -4.04 20.92 9.87
N LEU A 3 -3.56 19.71 10.11
CA LEU A 3 -4.10 18.51 9.50
C LEU A 3 -5.44 18.18 10.18
N ASP A 4 -6.49 17.99 9.39
CA ASP A 4 -7.80 17.57 9.90
C ASP A 4 -7.66 16.27 10.73
N PRO A 5 -8.04 16.26 12.02
CA PRO A 5 -7.91 15.08 12.88
C PRO A 5 -8.73 13.87 12.39
N ASP A 6 -9.75 14.10 11.57
CA ASP A 6 -10.59 13.05 10.99
C ASP A 6 -10.20 12.69 9.54
N LEU A 7 -9.23 13.41 8.97
CA LEU A 7 -8.79 13.30 7.59
C LEU A 7 -9.98 13.26 6.59
N ALA A 8 -11.02 14.05 6.83
CA ALA A 8 -12.31 13.93 6.16
C ALA A 8 -12.26 14.15 4.64
N ALA A 9 -11.33 14.98 4.15
CA ALA A 9 -11.15 15.22 2.71
C ALA A 9 -10.76 13.95 1.92
N LEU A 10 -10.22 12.91 2.58
CA LEU A 10 -9.91 11.63 1.91
C LEU A 10 -11.16 10.80 1.57
N ARG A 11 -12.30 11.07 2.24
CA ARG A 11 -13.52 10.25 2.10
C ARG A 11 -14.12 10.28 0.70
N SER A 12 -13.94 11.38 -0.03
CA SER A 12 -14.42 11.54 -1.40
C SER A 12 -13.55 10.85 -2.46
N LEU A 13 -12.33 10.43 -2.09
CA LEU A 13 -11.37 9.80 -3.01
C LEU A 13 -11.57 8.28 -3.14
N GLY A 14 -12.38 7.67 -2.26
CA GLY A 14 -12.67 6.22 -2.25
C GLY A 14 -11.96 5.44 -1.15
N GLY A 15 -12.34 4.16 -0.99
CA GLY A 15 -12.00 3.34 0.19
C GLY A 15 -10.50 3.16 0.46
N PHE A 16 -9.65 3.14 -0.56
CA PHE A 16 -8.19 3.05 -0.36
C PHE A 16 -7.58 4.32 0.24
N PHE A 17 -8.20 5.48 0.05
CA PHE A 17 -7.70 6.77 0.54
C PHE A 17 -8.12 7.03 1.98
N VAL A 18 -9.30 6.57 2.40
CA VAL A 18 -9.82 6.78 3.75
C VAL A 18 -8.87 6.18 4.78
N LEU A 19 -8.21 6.98 5.60
CA LEU A 19 -7.46 6.51 6.77
C LEU A 19 -8.25 6.88 8.02
N ARG A 20 -8.78 5.88 8.72
CA ARG A 20 -9.60 6.11 9.92
C ARG A 20 -8.69 6.47 11.09
N THR A 21 -9.11 7.43 11.90
CA THR A 21 -8.40 7.83 13.13
C THR A 21 -9.15 7.29 14.33
N LEU A 22 -8.40 6.86 15.35
CA LEU A 22 -8.95 6.41 16.61
C LEU A 22 -8.92 7.55 17.62
N PRO A 23 -9.98 7.74 18.42
CA PRO A 23 -9.89 8.64 19.56
C PRO A 23 -8.84 8.13 20.56
N PRO A 24 -8.29 9.00 21.42
CA PRO A 24 -7.39 8.59 22.47
C PRO A 24 -8.02 7.46 23.31
N SER A 25 -7.27 6.37 23.53
CA SER A 25 -7.77 5.24 24.29
C SER A 25 -8.01 5.64 25.76
N SER A 26 -9.24 5.50 26.24
CA SER A 26 -9.52 5.61 27.67
C SER A 26 -9.09 4.32 28.38
N PRO A 27 -8.29 4.39 29.48
CA PRO A 27 -7.83 3.21 30.21
C PRO A 27 -8.95 2.36 30.82
N ALA A 28 -10.19 2.88 30.90
CA ALA A 28 -11.36 2.18 31.41
C ALA A 28 -12.08 1.28 30.38
N ALA A 29 -11.74 1.38 29.09
CA ALA A 29 -12.40 0.60 28.06
C ALA A 29 -11.76 -0.80 27.93
N GLY A 30 -12.26 -1.76 28.70
CA GLY A 30 -11.98 -3.20 28.52
C GLY A 30 -12.52 -3.80 27.20
N GLY A 31 -12.56 -3.02 26.11
CA GLY A 31 -13.37 -3.28 24.92
C GLY A 31 -12.71 -4.12 23.83
N THR A 32 -13.56 -4.79 23.05
CA THR A 32 -13.31 -5.33 21.71
C THR A 32 -13.31 -4.17 20.70
N GLY A 33 -12.20 -3.91 20.01
CA GLY A 33 -12.13 -2.82 19.02
C GLY A 33 -10.75 -2.63 18.39
N PRO A 34 -10.61 -1.65 17.48
CA PRO A 34 -9.40 -1.49 16.66
C PRO A 34 -8.11 -1.23 17.44
N HIS A 35 -8.21 -0.71 18.67
CA HIS A 35 -7.07 -0.54 19.58
C HIS A 35 -6.33 -1.84 19.91
N ARG A 36 -6.99 -3.02 19.77
CA ARG A 36 -6.38 -4.33 20.01
C ARG A 36 -5.79 -4.98 18.76
N PHE A 37 -5.89 -4.36 17.59
CA PHE A 37 -5.20 -4.88 16.42
C PHE A 37 -3.68 -4.74 16.58
N PRO A 38 -2.90 -5.68 16.06
CA PRO A 38 -1.46 -5.50 16.01
C PRO A 38 -1.12 -4.25 15.19
N THR A 39 -0.05 -3.59 15.57
CA THR A 39 0.54 -2.51 14.81
C THR A 39 1.22 -3.07 13.56
N LEU A 40 1.44 -2.21 12.57
CA LEU A 40 2.26 -2.60 11.41
C LEU A 40 3.71 -2.92 11.83
N ALA A 41 4.25 -2.25 12.86
CA ALA A 41 5.56 -2.58 13.43
C ALA A 41 5.63 -4.04 13.91
N GLU A 42 4.67 -4.47 14.75
CA GLU A 42 4.58 -5.85 15.25
C GLU A 42 4.42 -6.86 14.10
N ALA A 43 3.64 -6.50 13.07
CA ALA A 43 3.46 -7.33 11.88
C ALA A 43 4.76 -7.50 11.05
N TYR A 44 5.63 -6.48 11.01
CA TYR A 44 6.93 -6.56 10.35
C TYR A 44 7.95 -7.34 11.16
N GLU A 45 7.93 -7.25 12.48
CA GLU A 45 8.78 -8.06 13.35
C GLU A 45 8.38 -9.55 13.33
N GLY A 46 7.19 -9.85 12.80
CA GLY A 46 6.64 -11.19 12.83
C GLY A 46 6.20 -11.63 14.23
N ALA A 47 6.00 -10.65 15.13
CA ALA A 47 5.56 -10.89 16.47
C ALA A 47 4.11 -11.40 16.44
N ALA A 48 3.88 -12.56 17.04
CA ALA A 48 2.52 -12.99 17.33
C ALA A 48 1.96 -12.04 18.40
N SER A 49 0.85 -11.35 18.10
CA SER A 49 0.10 -10.68 19.17
C SER A 49 -0.72 -11.73 19.93
N ASP A 50 -0.85 -11.54 21.24
CA ASP A 50 -1.63 -12.39 22.15
C ASP A 50 -3.08 -12.61 21.68
N VAL A 51 -3.57 -11.75 20.78
CA VAL A 51 -4.98 -11.68 20.38
C VAL A 51 -5.26 -12.22 18.97
N ARG A 52 -4.30 -12.20 18.04
CA ARG A 52 -4.51 -12.61 16.63
C ARG A 52 -3.39 -13.45 16.00
N GLY A 53 -2.30 -13.75 16.70
CA GLY A 53 -1.17 -14.48 16.12
C GLY A 53 -0.41 -13.65 15.08
N ASP A 54 0.30 -14.32 14.16
CA ASP A 54 1.09 -13.69 13.10
C ASP A 54 0.19 -13.02 12.04
N ALA A 55 0.02 -11.70 12.16
CA ALA A 55 -0.86 -10.91 11.31
C ALA A 55 -0.46 -10.92 9.83
N LEU A 56 0.84 -10.97 9.54
CA LEU A 56 1.33 -10.97 8.17
C LEU A 56 1.04 -12.31 7.50
N ALA A 57 1.30 -13.42 8.19
CA ALA A 57 0.95 -14.75 7.70
C ALA A 57 -0.57 -14.88 7.48
N LEU A 58 -1.37 -14.34 8.40
CA LEU A 58 -2.83 -14.30 8.28
C LEU A 58 -3.29 -13.51 7.04
N ARG A 59 -2.68 -12.35 6.77
CA ARG A 59 -2.99 -11.56 5.57
C ARG A 59 -2.63 -12.34 4.29
N VAL A 60 -1.46 -12.97 4.24
CA VAL A 60 -1.03 -13.76 3.08
C VAL A 60 -2.01 -14.92 2.84
N ALA A 61 -2.38 -15.66 3.88
CA ALA A 61 -3.36 -16.73 3.79
C ALA A 61 -4.73 -16.23 3.31
N THR A 62 -5.19 -15.09 3.85
CA THR A 62 -6.46 -14.45 3.47
C THR A 62 -6.48 -14.07 1.98
N VAL A 63 -5.40 -13.47 1.49
CA VAL A 63 -5.26 -13.11 0.07
C VAL A 63 -5.17 -14.37 -0.80
N GLY A 64 -4.42 -15.39 -0.37
CA GLY A 64 -4.31 -16.67 -1.07
C GLY A 64 -5.67 -17.34 -1.25
N ALA A 65 -6.47 -17.41 -0.18
CA ALA A 65 -7.82 -17.96 -0.20
C ALA A 65 -8.75 -17.17 -1.14
N ARG A 66 -8.77 -15.84 -1.04
CA ARG A 66 -9.60 -14.97 -1.92
C ARG A 66 -9.25 -15.13 -3.39
N LEU A 67 -7.97 -15.25 -3.70
CA LEU A 67 -7.48 -15.44 -5.07
C LEU A 67 -7.51 -16.89 -5.53
N ARG A 68 -7.86 -17.83 -4.64
CA ARG A 68 -7.81 -19.28 -4.88
C ARG A 68 -6.45 -19.76 -5.39
N THR A 69 -5.36 -19.09 -5.00
CA THR A 69 -4.00 -19.49 -5.39
C THR A 69 -3.40 -20.41 -4.34
N ALA A 70 -2.82 -21.53 -4.80
CA ALA A 70 -2.05 -22.43 -3.96
C ALA A 70 -0.58 -21.97 -3.81
N GLU A 71 -0.18 -20.86 -4.44
CA GLU A 71 1.19 -20.37 -4.42
C GLU A 71 1.38 -19.27 -3.37
N PRO A 72 2.03 -19.54 -2.23
CA PRO A 72 2.19 -18.56 -1.15
C PRO A 72 2.93 -17.30 -1.61
N ARG A 73 3.89 -17.46 -2.53
CA ARG A 73 4.66 -16.35 -3.12
C ARG A 73 3.78 -15.38 -3.92
N VAL A 74 2.78 -15.89 -4.65
CA VAL A 74 1.82 -15.07 -5.40
C VAL A 74 0.93 -14.30 -4.42
N ALA A 75 0.40 -15.00 -3.41
CA ALA A 75 -0.41 -14.38 -2.37
C ALA A 75 0.36 -13.29 -1.61
N ALA A 76 1.63 -13.55 -1.24
CA ALA A 76 2.50 -12.60 -0.56
C ALA A 76 2.80 -11.36 -1.40
N SER A 77 3.10 -11.52 -2.69
CA SER A 77 3.29 -10.42 -3.62
C SER A 77 2.06 -9.51 -3.69
N LEU A 78 0.87 -10.10 -3.85
CA LEU A 78 -0.37 -9.36 -4.03
C LEU A 78 -0.90 -8.76 -2.71
N ALA A 79 -0.64 -9.42 -1.58
CA ALA A 79 -0.88 -8.86 -0.24
C ALA A 79 -0.03 -7.60 -0.02
N GLN A 80 1.26 -7.66 -0.36
CA GLN A 80 2.14 -6.49 -0.29
C GLN A 80 1.70 -5.38 -1.24
N GLN A 81 1.30 -5.71 -2.47
CA GLN A 81 0.82 -4.72 -3.43
C GLN A 81 -0.43 -4.00 -2.91
N GLY A 82 -1.36 -4.73 -2.29
CA GLY A 82 -2.55 -4.15 -1.66
C GLY A 82 -2.22 -3.19 -0.52
N LEU A 83 -1.32 -3.58 0.39
CA LEU A 83 -0.88 -2.73 1.49
C LEU A 83 -0.08 -1.51 0.99
N ALA A 84 0.75 -1.66 -0.05
CA ALA A 84 1.44 -0.55 -0.68
C ALA A 84 0.46 0.46 -1.30
N ALA A 85 -0.57 -0.02 -2.01
CA ALA A 85 -1.62 0.85 -2.54
C ALA A 85 -2.34 1.61 -1.41
N ARG A 86 -2.60 0.92 -0.29
CA ARG A 86 -3.24 1.54 0.87
C ARG A 86 -2.39 2.66 1.49
N LEU A 87 -1.11 2.41 1.71
CA LEU A 87 -0.17 3.40 2.26
C LEU A 87 0.04 4.58 1.30
N TRP A 88 0.22 4.32 0.00
CA TRP A 88 0.33 5.38 -1.00
C TRP A 88 -0.93 6.23 -1.08
N SER A 89 -2.12 5.61 -1.07
CA SER A 89 -3.39 6.35 -1.11
C SER A 89 -3.56 7.26 0.09
N ALA A 90 -3.29 6.79 1.31
CA ALA A 90 -3.36 7.64 2.50
C ALA A 90 -2.30 8.76 2.46
N ALA A 91 -1.04 8.42 2.18
CA ALA A 91 0.06 9.38 2.21
C ALA A 91 -0.04 10.45 1.11
N LEU A 92 -0.20 10.02 -0.15
CA LEU A 92 -0.28 10.92 -1.29
C LEU A 92 -1.59 11.72 -1.27
N GLY A 93 -2.70 11.11 -0.86
CA GLY A 93 -3.97 11.82 -0.69
C GLY A 93 -3.86 12.95 0.34
N CYS A 94 -3.23 12.70 1.49
CA CYS A 94 -3.01 13.72 2.50
C CYS A 94 -2.07 14.82 2.02
N ALA A 95 -0.92 14.44 1.45
CA ALA A 95 0.07 15.40 0.95
C ALA A 95 -0.54 16.32 -0.12
N VAL A 96 -1.34 15.77 -1.03
CA VAL A 96 -1.97 16.55 -2.09
C VAL A 96 -3.14 17.38 -1.57
N LEU A 97 -4.02 16.86 -0.71
CA LEU A 97 -5.22 17.61 -0.30
C LEU A 97 -4.95 18.60 0.85
N TYR A 98 -4.07 18.25 1.79
CA TYR A 98 -3.76 19.09 2.96
C TYR A 98 -2.40 19.80 2.87
N GLY A 99 -1.53 19.43 1.93
CA GLY A 99 -0.13 19.90 1.93
C GLY A 99 0.69 19.32 3.10
N ARG A 100 0.15 18.32 3.80
CA ARG A 100 0.68 17.75 5.05
C ARG A 100 0.47 16.26 5.06
N LEU A 101 1.32 15.54 5.79
CA LEU A 101 1.25 14.11 5.98
C LEU A 101 0.89 13.81 7.46
N PRO A 102 -0.08 12.94 7.77
CA PRO A 102 -0.20 12.39 9.12
C PRO A 102 1.04 11.54 9.42
N GLY A 103 1.57 11.59 10.64
CA GLY A 103 2.65 10.70 11.05
C GLY A 103 2.26 9.23 10.91
N LEU A 104 2.73 8.58 9.83
CA LEU A 104 2.48 7.17 9.52
C LEU A 104 3.55 6.27 10.16
N ASP A 105 3.91 6.52 11.42
CA ASP A 105 4.82 5.61 12.11
C ASP A 105 4.16 4.21 12.21
N PRO A 106 4.85 3.12 11.84
CA PRO A 106 4.27 1.77 11.89
C PRO A 106 3.73 1.37 13.26
N ARG A 107 4.22 1.97 14.34
CA ARG A 107 3.74 1.76 15.72
C ARG A 107 2.40 2.44 16.00
N LEU A 108 2.00 3.42 15.18
CA LEU A 108 0.74 4.15 15.33
C LEU A 108 -0.38 3.57 14.47
N LEU A 109 -0.06 2.71 13.50
CA LEU A 109 -1.01 2.11 12.57
C LEU A 109 -1.45 0.72 13.04
N ARG A 110 -2.69 0.63 13.51
CA ARG A 110 -3.38 -0.60 13.89
C ARG A 110 -3.94 -1.27 12.65
N TRP A 111 -3.64 -2.55 12.45
CA TRP A 111 -3.93 -3.27 11.22
C TRP A 111 -4.79 -4.51 11.45
N ASP A 112 -5.98 -4.53 10.86
CA ASP A 112 -6.79 -5.73 10.72
C ASP A 112 -6.36 -6.48 9.44
N ALA A 113 -5.66 -7.61 9.61
CA ALA A 113 -5.17 -8.45 8.53
C ALA A 113 -6.29 -9.18 7.75
N LEU A 114 -7.51 -9.25 8.27
CA LEU A 114 -8.66 -9.90 7.64
C LEU A 114 -9.53 -8.92 6.86
N ALA A 115 -9.61 -7.67 7.33
CA ALA A 115 -10.42 -6.64 6.72
C ALA A 115 -9.87 -6.17 5.36
N SER A 116 -10.74 -5.53 4.58
CA SER A 116 -10.39 -4.81 3.36
C SER A 116 -10.47 -3.32 3.61
N ALA A 117 -9.82 -2.51 2.76
CA ALA A 117 -9.97 -1.05 2.82
C ALA A 117 -11.45 -0.64 2.67
N PRO A 118 -11.94 0.33 3.46
CA PRO A 118 -11.19 1.24 4.33
C PRO A 118 -10.99 0.76 5.79
N ASP A 119 -11.52 -0.41 6.16
CA ASP A 119 -11.61 -0.85 7.55
C ASP A 119 -10.37 -1.64 8.04
N ASP A 120 -9.36 -1.75 7.18
CA ASP A 120 -8.11 -2.47 7.40
C ASP A 120 -7.09 -1.69 8.25
N LEU A 121 -6.99 -0.37 8.09
CA LEU A 121 -5.98 0.47 8.76
C LEU A 121 -6.60 1.59 9.58
N TRP A 122 -6.07 1.73 10.80
CA TRP A 122 -6.51 2.72 11.78
C TRP A 122 -5.31 3.44 12.40
N LEU A 123 -5.31 4.76 12.35
CA LEU A 123 -4.26 5.61 12.91
C LEU A 123 -4.62 6.02 14.35
N THR A 124 -3.75 5.74 15.30
CA THR A 124 -3.98 6.02 16.74
C THR A 124 -3.71 7.46 17.17
N GLY A 125 -3.10 8.27 16.30
CA GLY A 125 -2.88 9.69 16.57
C GLY A 125 -2.41 10.44 15.33
N VAL A 126 -2.93 11.65 15.15
CA VAL A 126 -2.57 12.53 14.02
C VAL A 126 -1.47 13.48 14.46
N ARG A 127 -0.25 13.27 13.94
CA ARG A 127 0.86 14.23 14.03
C ARG A 127 1.07 14.83 12.65
N SER A 128 1.02 16.15 12.52
CA SER A 128 1.28 16.82 11.25
C SER A 128 2.77 16.80 10.91
N LEU A 129 3.10 16.32 9.71
CA LEU A 129 4.44 16.35 9.11
C LEU A 129 4.39 17.10 7.77
N PRO A 130 5.54 17.56 7.24
CA PRO A 130 5.62 18.06 5.86
C PRO A 130 5.04 17.05 4.86
N GLY A 131 4.34 17.54 3.84
CA GLY A 131 3.75 16.73 2.76
C GLY A 131 4.59 16.73 1.48
N ASP A 132 5.90 16.98 1.57
CA ASP A 132 6.83 16.94 0.44
C ASP A 132 7.24 15.49 0.09
N GLY A 133 7.86 15.29 -1.08
CA GLY A 133 8.22 13.96 -1.56
C GLY A 133 9.23 13.24 -0.68
N ALA A 134 10.14 13.97 -0.03
CA ALA A 134 11.08 13.40 0.93
C ALA A 134 10.36 12.82 2.16
N ALA A 135 9.43 13.56 2.78
CA ALA A 135 8.65 13.09 3.92
C ALA A 135 7.73 11.92 3.54
N VAL A 136 7.09 11.99 2.37
CA VAL A 136 6.22 10.92 1.86
C VAL A 136 7.02 9.65 1.54
N ALA A 137 8.22 9.78 0.93
CA ALA A 137 9.11 8.66 0.66
C ALA A 137 9.60 8.00 1.96
N ALA A 138 10.06 8.79 2.94
CA ALA A 138 10.51 8.27 4.22
C ALA A 138 9.39 7.51 4.96
N ALA A 139 8.17 8.07 4.97
CA ALA A 139 7.04 7.44 5.62
C ALA A 139 6.60 6.14 4.94
N VAL A 140 6.51 6.11 3.59
CA VAL A 140 5.98 4.93 2.90
C VAL A 140 7.07 3.92 2.55
N LEU A 141 8.16 4.35 1.93
CA LEU A 141 9.22 3.44 1.49
C LEU A 141 10.01 2.92 2.68
N ASP A 142 10.61 3.81 3.45
CA ASP A 142 11.61 3.44 4.45
C ASP A 142 10.95 2.86 5.71
N ALA A 143 9.88 3.50 6.21
CA ALA A 143 9.22 3.03 7.43
C ALA A 143 8.31 1.80 7.20
N HIS A 144 7.81 1.58 5.98
CA HIS A 144 6.87 0.49 5.71
C HIS A 144 7.33 -0.51 4.65
N LEU A 145 7.57 -0.08 3.41
CA LEU A 145 7.71 -1.02 2.29
C LEU A 145 9.04 -1.78 2.30
N GLU A 146 10.14 -1.18 2.78
CA GLU A 146 11.41 -1.87 2.94
C GLU A 146 11.36 -2.92 4.08
N PRO A 147 10.90 -2.61 5.32
CA PRO A 147 10.72 -3.61 6.38
C PRO A 147 9.77 -4.74 5.99
N LEU A 148 8.59 -4.42 5.45
CA LEU A 148 7.65 -5.41 4.94
C LEU A 148 8.30 -6.28 3.86
N GLY A 149 9.06 -5.65 2.96
CA GLY A 149 9.74 -6.33 1.88
C GLY A 149 10.80 -7.30 2.38
N ALA A 150 11.58 -6.94 3.40
CA ALA A 150 12.57 -7.82 4.01
C ALA A 150 11.94 -9.10 4.57
N VAL A 151 10.81 -8.97 5.27
CA VAL A 151 10.09 -10.10 5.89
C VAL A 151 9.50 -11.01 4.83
N LEU A 152 8.86 -10.46 3.80
CA LEU A 152 8.25 -11.25 2.73
C LEU A 152 9.29 -11.95 1.86
N ARG A 153 10.47 -11.33 1.67
CA ARG A 153 11.62 -11.98 1.03
C ARG A 153 12.08 -13.19 1.82
N ALA A 154 12.27 -13.03 3.13
CA ALA A 154 12.75 -14.09 4.00
C ALA A 154 11.75 -15.26 4.10
N ARG A 155 10.45 -14.96 4.21
CA ARG A 155 9.41 -15.98 4.47
C ARG A 155 8.83 -16.64 3.21
N TYR A 156 8.74 -15.91 2.10
CA TYR A 156 8.01 -16.36 0.90
C TYR A 156 8.83 -16.30 -0.39
N GLY A 157 10.13 -15.94 -0.33
CA GLY A 157 11.00 -15.91 -1.50
C GLY A 157 10.58 -14.89 -2.57
N VAL A 158 9.82 -13.85 -2.21
CA VAL A 158 9.43 -12.81 -3.17
C VAL A 158 10.66 -11.97 -3.53
N ALA A 159 10.89 -11.68 -4.81
CA ALA A 159 12.09 -10.95 -5.22
C ALA A 159 12.01 -9.47 -4.84
N ALA A 160 13.11 -8.87 -4.36
CA ALA A 160 13.15 -7.46 -3.98
C ALA A 160 12.75 -6.50 -5.12
N GLY A 161 13.20 -6.77 -6.36
CA GLY A 161 12.81 -5.98 -7.53
C GLY A 161 11.32 -6.06 -7.85
N LEU A 162 10.68 -7.21 -7.59
CA LEU A 162 9.23 -7.38 -7.76
C LEU A 162 8.47 -6.53 -6.74
N LEU A 163 8.88 -6.54 -5.47
CA LEU A 163 8.24 -5.78 -4.39
C LEU A 163 8.36 -4.27 -4.61
N ARG A 164 9.55 -3.79 -5.02
CA ARG A 164 9.74 -2.40 -5.46
C ARG A 164 8.87 -2.06 -6.66
N GLY A 165 8.76 -2.96 -7.63
CA GLY A 165 7.84 -2.78 -8.74
C GLY A 165 6.38 -2.69 -8.31
N ASN A 166 5.97 -3.45 -7.28
CA ASN A 166 4.60 -3.41 -6.76
C ASN A 166 4.36 -2.05 -6.10
N ALA A 167 5.35 -1.53 -5.37
CA ALA A 167 5.33 -0.19 -4.81
C ALA A 167 5.18 0.89 -5.89
N GLY A 168 5.97 0.83 -6.97
CA GLY A 168 5.85 1.77 -8.09
C GLY A 168 4.50 1.70 -8.80
N SER A 169 3.99 0.49 -9.05
CA SER A 169 2.66 0.28 -9.65
C SER A 169 1.53 0.81 -8.77
N ALA A 170 1.62 0.58 -7.46
CA ALA A 170 0.68 1.11 -6.49
C ALA A 170 0.71 2.64 -6.46
N LEU A 171 1.89 3.28 -6.45
CA LEU A 171 2.03 4.74 -6.53
C LEU A 171 1.41 5.30 -7.82
N ALA A 172 1.72 4.70 -8.97
CA ALA A 172 1.15 5.12 -10.25
C ALA A 172 -0.38 4.99 -10.27
N ALA A 173 -0.91 3.90 -9.73
CA ALA A 173 -2.35 3.71 -9.61
C ALA A 173 -3.00 4.76 -8.72
N THR A 174 -2.44 5.04 -7.54
CA THR A 174 -2.92 6.08 -6.64
C THR A 174 -2.91 7.45 -7.31
N ALA A 175 -1.82 7.82 -7.99
CA ALA A 175 -1.70 9.10 -8.69
C ALA A 175 -2.74 9.24 -9.82
N ARG A 176 -3.02 8.14 -10.56
CA ARG A 176 -4.10 8.13 -11.56
C ARG A 176 -5.47 8.35 -10.93
N GLU A 177 -5.78 7.68 -9.81
CA GLU A 177 -7.07 7.88 -9.13
C GLU A 177 -7.24 9.30 -8.63
N LEU A 178 -6.21 9.87 -7.98
CA LEU A 178 -6.20 11.27 -7.56
C LEU A 178 -6.42 12.22 -8.74
N GLY A 179 -5.68 12.01 -9.84
CA GLY A 179 -5.82 12.82 -11.03
C GLY A 179 -7.19 12.68 -11.70
N ARG A 180 -7.80 11.48 -11.69
CA ARG A 180 -9.15 11.28 -12.22
C ARG A 180 -10.18 12.01 -11.37
N TRP A 181 -10.13 11.83 -10.05
CA TRP A 181 -11.02 12.51 -9.12
C TRP A 181 -10.89 14.03 -9.25
N ALA A 182 -9.67 14.56 -9.26
CA ALA A 182 -9.42 15.99 -9.33
C ALA A 182 -9.95 16.63 -10.62
N ARG A 183 -9.78 15.97 -11.76
CA ARG A 183 -10.36 16.43 -13.04
C ARG A 183 -11.89 16.41 -13.02
N ALA A 184 -12.50 15.39 -12.42
CA ALA A 184 -13.95 15.30 -12.31
C ALA A 184 -14.57 16.37 -11.39
N HIS A 185 -13.75 17.07 -10.59
CA HIS A 185 -14.18 18.12 -9.66
C HIS A 185 -13.59 19.50 -10.01
N ASP A 186 -13.05 19.66 -11.23
CA ASP A 186 -12.44 20.91 -11.71
C ASP A 186 -11.31 21.45 -10.80
N ARG A 187 -10.55 20.53 -10.19
CA ARG A 187 -9.43 20.81 -9.27
C ARG A 187 -8.09 20.74 -9.98
N THR A 188 -7.83 21.65 -10.91
CA THR A 188 -6.55 21.73 -11.65
C THR A 188 -5.34 21.87 -10.71
N ASP A 189 -5.49 22.61 -9.61
CA ASP A 189 -4.47 22.74 -8.56
C ASP A 189 -4.06 21.39 -7.93
N VAL A 190 -5.03 20.49 -7.78
CA VAL A 190 -4.82 19.14 -7.21
C VAL A 190 -4.16 18.24 -8.24
N VAL A 191 -4.54 18.36 -9.53
CA VAL A 191 -3.90 17.61 -10.62
C VAL A 191 -2.41 17.94 -10.72
N GLU A 192 -2.07 19.23 -10.69
CA GLU A 192 -0.69 19.71 -10.78
C GLU A 192 0.14 19.25 -9.58
N ARG A 193 -0.38 19.43 -8.36
CA ARG A 193 0.30 18.97 -7.13
C ARG A 193 0.49 17.46 -7.10
N ALA A 194 -0.53 16.69 -7.48
CA ALA A 194 -0.43 15.23 -7.55
C ALA A 194 0.63 14.80 -8.59
N SER A 195 0.67 15.44 -9.76
CA SER A 195 1.68 15.14 -10.79
C SER A 195 3.08 15.45 -10.30
N ALA A 196 3.32 16.67 -9.79
CA ALA A 196 4.63 17.12 -9.34
C ALA A 196 5.17 16.23 -8.21
N LEU A 197 4.36 15.93 -7.21
CA LEU A 197 4.75 15.06 -6.10
C LEU A 197 4.99 13.61 -6.56
N THR A 198 4.20 13.11 -7.51
CA THR A 198 4.43 11.78 -8.09
C THR A 198 5.74 11.74 -8.88
N ASP A 199 6.06 12.80 -9.63
CA ASP A 199 7.33 12.92 -10.36
C ASP A 199 8.54 12.93 -9.42
N GLU A 200 8.46 13.70 -8.33
CA GLU A 200 9.46 13.70 -7.26
C GLU A 200 9.65 12.31 -6.65
N LEU A 201 8.56 11.62 -6.29
CA LEU A 201 8.63 10.27 -5.72
C LEU A 201 9.23 9.25 -6.70
N PHE A 202 8.91 9.33 -7.99
CA PHE A 202 9.53 8.44 -8.99
C PHE A 202 11.00 8.78 -9.28
N ALA A 203 11.50 9.97 -8.90
CA ALA A 203 12.93 10.25 -8.91
C ALA A 203 13.70 9.54 -7.79
N HIS A 204 13.00 9.06 -6.74
CA HIS A 204 13.60 8.33 -5.63
C HIS A 204 14.31 7.05 -6.10
N PRO A 205 15.53 6.72 -5.59
CA PRO A 205 16.32 5.57 -6.07
C PRO A 205 15.60 4.21 -6.02
N LEU A 206 14.73 4.00 -5.03
CA LEU A 206 13.95 2.76 -4.91
C LEU A 206 12.84 2.64 -5.97
N LEU A 207 12.37 3.76 -6.54
CA LEU A 207 11.24 3.83 -7.47
C LEU A 207 11.66 4.08 -8.92
N ARG A 208 12.75 4.82 -9.15
CA ARG A 208 13.24 5.22 -10.49
C ARG A 208 13.32 4.06 -11.49
N ALA A 209 13.75 2.89 -11.03
CA ALA A 209 13.97 1.73 -11.88
C ALA A 209 12.77 0.75 -11.95
N THR A 210 11.62 1.11 -11.36
CA THR A 210 10.48 0.18 -11.21
C THR A 210 9.61 0.06 -12.46
N GLY A 211 9.63 1.05 -13.33
CA GLY A 211 8.82 1.08 -14.54
C GLY A 211 9.02 2.35 -15.36
N ASP A 212 8.42 2.36 -16.55
CA ASP A 212 8.42 3.48 -17.46
C ASP A 212 7.10 4.24 -17.35
N ARG A 213 7.17 5.57 -17.34
CA ARG A 213 6.00 6.46 -17.26
C ARG A 213 5.80 7.20 -18.58
N ALA A 214 4.55 7.26 -19.02
CA ALA A 214 4.12 8.05 -20.18
C ALA A 214 2.81 8.75 -19.85
N GLY A 215 2.90 9.99 -19.36
CA GLY A 215 1.77 10.71 -18.78
C GLY A 215 1.15 9.92 -17.61
N PRO A 216 -0.18 9.62 -17.63
CA PRO A 216 -0.81 8.83 -16.59
C PRO A 216 -0.51 7.32 -16.71
N ALA A 217 0.05 6.86 -17.83
CA ALA A 217 0.35 5.45 -18.02
C ALA A 217 1.64 5.06 -17.29
N PHE A 218 1.65 3.85 -16.73
CA PHE A 218 2.82 3.25 -16.09
C PHE A 218 2.96 1.81 -16.55
N ARG A 219 4.17 1.44 -16.97
CA ARG A 219 4.50 0.07 -17.35
C ARG A 219 5.64 -0.43 -16.47
N ARG A 220 5.39 -1.51 -15.73
CA ARG A 220 6.39 -2.07 -14.83
C ARG A 220 7.54 -2.71 -15.60
N ARG A 221 8.70 -2.78 -14.95
CA ARG A 221 9.87 -3.58 -15.37
C ARG A 221 9.95 -4.94 -14.66
N SER A 222 9.00 -5.23 -13.78
CA SER A 222 8.88 -6.49 -13.02
C SER A 222 7.45 -7.01 -13.05
N CYS A 223 7.26 -8.33 -12.99
CA CYS A 223 5.93 -8.95 -12.91
C CYS A 223 5.42 -9.04 -11.46
N CYS A 224 4.15 -8.67 -11.17
CA CYS A 224 3.50 -8.91 -9.86
C CYS A 224 3.15 -10.38 -9.59
N LEU A 225 3.26 -11.26 -10.58
CA LEU A 225 2.77 -12.64 -10.56
C LEU A 225 1.24 -12.79 -10.63
N TYR A 226 0.48 -11.71 -10.86
CA TYR A 226 -0.99 -11.80 -10.97
C TYR A 226 -1.46 -12.78 -12.06
N TYR A 227 -0.70 -12.93 -13.14
CA TYR A 227 -1.01 -13.90 -14.20
C TYR A 227 -1.03 -15.37 -13.74
N ARG A 228 -0.45 -15.67 -12.58
CA ARG A 228 -0.44 -17.01 -11.96
C ARG A 228 -1.68 -17.29 -11.11
N VAL A 229 -2.49 -16.27 -10.84
CA VAL A 229 -3.78 -16.45 -10.15
C VAL A 229 -4.72 -17.25 -11.06
N PRO A 230 -5.44 -18.26 -10.55
CA PRO A 230 -6.42 -18.99 -11.35
C PRO A 230 -7.50 -18.08 -11.94
N GLY A 231 -7.64 -18.11 -13.28
CA GLY A 231 -8.51 -17.19 -14.01
C GLY A 231 -7.97 -15.75 -14.11
N GLY A 232 -6.75 -15.50 -13.65
CA GLY A 232 -6.05 -14.23 -13.74
C GLY A 232 -5.56 -13.93 -15.16
N GLY A 233 -5.41 -12.64 -15.45
CA GLY A 233 -4.86 -12.14 -16.70
C GLY A 233 -3.57 -11.35 -16.48
N LEU A 234 -3.28 -10.44 -17.41
CA LEU A 234 -2.26 -9.42 -17.19
C LEU A 234 -2.81 -8.32 -16.26
N CYS A 235 -1.99 -7.82 -15.34
CA CYS A 235 -2.38 -6.67 -14.51
C CYS A 235 -2.35 -5.36 -15.32
N GLY A 236 -3.00 -4.30 -14.82
CA GLY A 236 -3.09 -3.01 -15.54
C GLY A 236 -1.75 -2.38 -15.92
N ASP A 237 -0.69 -2.57 -15.12
CA ASP A 237 0.65 -2.04 -15.39
C ASP A 237 1.65 -3.13 -15.84
N CYS A 238 1.17 -4.23 -16.45
CA CYS A 238 2.00 -5.43 -16.66
C CYS A 238 3.25 -5.18 -17.51
N CYS A 239 4.37 -5.79 -17.12
CA CYS A 239 5.58 -5.81 -17.94
C CYS A 239 5.42 -6.72 -19.19
N LEU A 240 4.56 -7.74 -19.10
CA LEU A 240 4.29 -8.70 -20.16
C LEU A 240 3.25 -8.14 -21.15
N THR A 241 3.41 -8.46 -22.44
CA THR A 241 2.46 -8.09 -23.50
C THR A 241 1.47 -9.21 -23.84
N ARG A 242 1.73 -10.43 -23.36
CA ARG A 242 0.87 -11.60 -23.52
C ARG A 242 1.09 -12.56 -22.35
N LEU A 243 0.09 -13.39 -22.04
CA LEU A 243 0.23 -14.43 -21.02
C LEU A 243 1.37 -15.39 -21.40
N PRO A 244 2.26 -15.74 -20.46
CA PRO A 244 3.22 -16.82 -20.67
C PRO A 244 2.45 -18.09 -20.99
N ARG A 245 2.82 -18.78 -22.07
CA ARG A 245 2.23 -20.09 -22.38
C ARG A 245 2.70 -21.07 -21.31
N SER A 246 1.77 -21.85 -20.75
CA SER A 246 2.10 -22.97 -19.86
C SER A 246 3.04 -23.91 -20.63
N SER A 247 4.31 -23.98 -20.24
CA SER A 247 5.22 -24.99 -20.78
C SER A 247 5.00 -26.27 -20.00
N PRO A 248 4.66 -27.41 -20.64
CA PRO A 248 4.45 -28.69 -19.96
C PRO A 248 5.68 -29.21 -19.17
N ARG A 249 6.84 -28.55 -19.30
CA ARG A 249 8.13 -28.99 -18.74
C ARG A 249 8.76 -28.02 -17.74
N ALA A 250 8.12 -26.92 -17.38
CA ALA A 250 8.68 -26.01 -16.38
C ALA A 250 8.39 -26.55 -14.97
N ALA A 251 9.42 -26.97 -14.25
CA ALA A 251 9.31 -27.27 -12.83
C ALA A 251 8.81 -26.03 -12.08
N SER A 252 7.80 -26.21 -11.23
CA SER A 252 7.29 -25.19 -10.33
C SER A 252 8.35 -24.87 -9.28
N GLY A 253 9.22 -23.90 -9.56
CA GLY A 253 10.14 -23.29 -8.60
C GLY A 253 9.54 -22.09 -7.87
#